data_AF-A0A2H6A1Q2-F1
#
_entry.id   AF-A0A2H6A1Q2-F1
#
_cell.length_a   1.000
_cell.length_b   1.000
_cell.length_c   1.000
_cell.angle_alpha   90.00
_cell.angle_beta   90.00
_cell.angle_gamma   90.00
#
_symmetry.space_group_name_H-M   'P 1'
#
loop_
_entity.id
_entity.type
_entity.pdbx_description
1 polymer ?
#
loop_
_entity_poly.entity_id
_entity_poly.type
_entity_poly.pdbx_seq_one_letter_code
_entity_poly.pdbx_strand_id
1 'polypeptide(L)'
;MSELVEKYDNWLKDDSDVAALVMRQWLVPVEGKDAVIFPPTYTLAETDIGNRFNKGEPIPGVYKGQKGPMGYNIDWFEDGTSVCLIDSVGSQANRMEPIFMRETYKALVPEVIVKAGDKAINLLEAGHRAADAIVRFSDLREELEEAFNAVRDGDATKLAKIAPTSLVFGAWDSRGTQVKLPRVVRSVIRAFKVKPQHRSAQYIPPVDYVGTKLLDAPQGKEQQDAMSELGLSHAPAPWAHGGVLVEQEIRRDATLNLVALRALRAGRDADPLPLRRYILGLSLVAFTAPQETFLREGCQLVPDPDRPSTWSLVKHDGSREENFEVAHEQALEYAKATATEFGVGPNKQATFDSTRARGELERSKQERKKSRRASAQA
;
A
#
# COMPACT_ATOMS: atom_id res chain seq x y z
N MET A 1 -11.43 -17.99 -27.80
CA MET A 1 -10.20 -17.48 -27.15
C MET A 1 -9.87 -16.08 -27.65
N SER A 2 -9.87 -15.80 -28.96
CA SER A 2 -9.64 -14.44 -29.51
C SER A 2 -10.63 -13.39 -28.97
N GLU A 3 -11.94 -13.66 -29.02
CA GLU A 3 -12.97 -12.71 -28.54
C GLU A 3 -12.81 -12.33 -27.06
N LEU A 4 -12.37 -13.27 -26.22
CA LEU A 4 -12.14 -13.01 -24.80
C LEU A 4 -10.95 -12.08 -24.59
N VAL A 5 -9.84 -12.34 -25.29
CA VAL A 5 -8.59 -11.57 -25.19
C VAL A 5 -8.74 -10.18 -25.80
N GLU A 6 -9.55 -10.04 -26.86
CA GLU A 6 -9.80 -8.78 -27.56
C GLU A 6 -10.87 -7.91 -26.87
N LYS A 7 -11.57 -8.45 -25.85
CA LYS A 7 -12.73 -7.82 -25.18
C LYS A 7 -12.53 -6.36 -24.79
N TYR A 8 -11.32 -6.00 -24.35
CA TYR A 8 -10.99 -4.66 -23.85
C TYR A 8 -9.99 -3.91 -24.74
N ASP A 9 -9.74 -4.34 -25.96
CA ASP A 9 -8.75 -3.72 -26.85
C ASP A 9 -9.03 -2.24 -27.12
N ASN A 10 -10.30 -1.86 -27.18
CA ASN A 10 -10.70 -0.47 -27.36
C ASN A 10 -10.26 0.45 -26.21
N TRP A 11 -9.87 -0.09 -25.05
CA TRP A 11 -9.26 0.67 -23.95
C TRP A 11 -7.73 0.75 -24.07
N LEU A 12 -7.13 -0.16 -24.83
CA LEU A 12 -5.69 -0.39 -24.89
C LEU A 12 -5.01 0.22 -26.11
N LYS A 13 -5.78 0.54 -27.16
CA LYS A 13 -5.28 1.23 -28.36
C LYS A 13 -4.93 2.69 -28.05
N ASP A 14 -3.90 3.22 -28.73
CA ASP A 14 -3.37 4.56 -28.47
C ASP A 14 -4.40 5.68 -28.76
N ASP A 15 -5.40 5.41 -29.61
CA ASP A 15 -6.50 6.31 -29.98
C ASP A 15 -7.78 6.15 -29.12
N SER A 16 -7.72 5.35 -28.06
CA SER A 16 -8.84 5.16 -27.13
C SER A 16 -9.31 6.46 -26.49
N ASP A 17 -10.63 6.71 -26.50
CA ASP A 17 -11.25 7.85 -25.81
C ASP A 17 -11.38 7.64 -24.29
N VAL A 18 -11.21 6.41 -23.82
CA VAL A 18 -11.33 6.03 -22.40
C VAL A 18 -10.05 6.32 -21.64
N ALA A 19 -10.13 7.18 -20.64
CA ALA A 19 -9.01 7.59 -19.79
C ALA A 19 -8.83 6.68 -18.57
N ALA A 20 -9.92 6.25 -17.93
CA ALA A 20 -9.86 5.44 -16.71
C ALA A 20 -11.15 4.67 -16.44
N LEU A 21 -11.02 3.59 -15.65
CA LEU A 21 -12.14 2.97 -14.95
C LEU A 21 -12.09 3.42 -13.48
N VAL A 22 -13.21 3.91 -12.94
CA VAL A 22 -13.31 4.45 -11.57
C VAL A 22 -14.41 3.72 -10.81
N MET A 23 -14.09 3.28 -9.59
CA MET A 23 -15.05 2.71 -8.64
C MET A 23 -15.09 3.55 -7.37
N ARG A 24 -16.30 3.80 -6.86
CA ARG A 24 -16.56 4.28 -5.50
C ARG A 24 -17.32 3.21 -4.75
N GLN A 25 -16.78 2.78 -3.62
CA GLN A 25 -17.39 1.78 -2.75
C GLN A 25 -17.59 2.37 -1.36
N TRP A 26 -18.83 2.31 -0.86
CA TRP A 26 -19.15 2.75 0.49
C TRP A 26 -18.99 1.60 1.46
N LEU A 27 -18.46 1.93 2.64
CA LEU A 27 -18.09 0.99 3.67
C LEU A 27 -18.73 1.40 4.99
N VAL A 28 -19.02 0.39 5.81
CA VAL A 28 -19.50 0.55 7.19
C VAL A 28 -18.63 -0.27 8.13
N PRO A 29 -18.44 0.15 9.39
CA PRO A 29 -17.84 -0.71 10.40
C PRO A 29 -18.66 -1.99 10.57
N VAL A 30 -17.99 -3.12 10.80
CA VAL A 30 -18.68 -4.40 11.05
C VAL A 30 -19.60 -4.36 12.28
N GLU A 31 -19.31 -3.48 13.23
CA GLU A 31 -20.09 -3.25 14.46
C GLU A 31 -21.33 -2.35 14.24
N GLY A 32 -21.44 -1.66 13.10
CA GLY A 32 -22.53 -0.70 12.83
C GLY A 32 -22.04 0.70 12.44
N LYS A 33 -22.93 1.51 11.85
CA LYS A 33 -22.62 2.87 11.36
C LYS A 33 -22.25 3.85 12.48
N ASP A 34 -22.68 3.58 13.71
CA ASP A 34 -22.42 4.36 14.92
C ASP A 34 -21.17 3.91 15.69
N ALA A 35 -20.49 2.86 15.23
CA ALA A 35 -19.30 2.34 15.88
C ALA A 35 -18.12 3.32 15.75
N VAL A 36 -17.29 3.34 16.80
CA VAL A 36 -16.02 4.08 16.81
C VAL A 36 -14.95 3.19 16.19
N ILE A 37 -14.32 3.65 15.11
CA ILE A 37 -13.25 2.91 14.43
C ILE A 37 -11.86 3.34 14.91
N PHE A 38 -10.85 2.48 14.72
CA PHE A 38 -9.46 2.73 15.09
C PHE A 38 -8.53 2.77 13.85
N PRO A 39 -8.45 3.92 13.14
CA PRO A 39 -7.57 4.08 11.98
C PRO A 39 -6.07 3.89 12.31
N PRO A 40 -5.19 3.75 11.30
CA PRO A 40 -3.76 3.75 11.54
C PRO A 40 -3.28 5.07 12.16
N THR A 41 -2.38 4.94 13.15
CA THR A 41 -1.67 6.06 13.75
C THR A 41 -0.33 6.25 13.06
N TYR A 42 0.08 7.50 12.89
CA TYR A 42 1.36 7.88 12.28
C TYR A 42 2.18 8.68 13.28
N THR A 43 3.49 8.41 13.32
CA THR A 43 4.43 9.22 14.09
C THR A 43 4.66 10.55 13.38
N LEU A 44 4.48 11.64 14.12
CA LEU A 44 4.93 12.96 13.68
C LEU A 44 6.38 13.14 14.13
N ALA A 45 7.26 13.60 13.26
CA ALA A 45 8.59 13.99 13.71
C ALA A 45 8.48 15.31 14.50
N GLU A 46 9.24 15.48 15.57
CA GLU A 46 9.28 16.76 16.33
C GLU A 46 9.63 17.95 15.42
N THR A 47 10.50 17.73 14.43
CA THR A 47 10.85 18.72 13.40
C THR A 47 9.67 19.10 12.51
N ASP A 48 8.75 18.17 12.24
CA ASP A 48 7.55 18.46 11.44
C ASP A 48 6.52 19.24 12.24
N ILE A 49 6.47 19.04 13.56
CA ILE A 49 5.57 19.79 14.44
C ILE A 49 5.94 21.26 14.46
N GLY A 50 7.21 21.59 14.72
CA GLY A 50 7.66 22.98 14.79
C GLY A 50 7.56 23.73 13.47
N ASN A 51 7.52 23.02 12.33
CA ASN A 51 7.37 23.61 11.01
C ASN A 51 5.90 23.76 10.56
N ARG A 52 4.97 22.98 11.14
CA ARG A 52 3.57 22.90 10.69
C ARG A 52 2.57 23.51 11.67
N PHE A 53 2.93 23.60 12.94
CA PHE A 53 2.06 24.08 14.01
C PHE A 53 2.80 25.11 14.86
N ASN A 54 2.11 26.15 15.28
CA ASN A 54 2.70 27.10 16.22
C ASN A 54 2.86 26.44 17.60
N LYS A 55 3.85 26.91 18.36
CA LYS A 55 4.08 26.43 19.72
C LYS A 55 2.84 26.66 20.58
N GLY A 56 2.24 25.58 21.07
CA GLY A 56 1.04 25.61 21.92
C GLY A 56 -0.28 25.40 21.18
N GLU A 57 -0.27 25.31 19.84
CA GLU A 57 -1.46 24.88 19.09
C GLU A 57 -1.76 23.40 19.35
N PRO A 58 -3.04 23.01 19.50
CA PRO A 58 -3.43 21.61 19.51
C PRO A 58 -3.03 20.95 18.19
N ILE A 59 -2.17 19.93 18.27
CA ILE A 59 -1.78 19.15 17.09
C ILE A 59 -2.82 18.04 16.92
N PRO A 60 -3.52 17.96 15.77
CA PRO A 60 -4.50 16.92 15.52
C PRO A 60 -3.90 15.52 15.72
N GLY A 61 -4.52 14.73 16.61
CA GLY A 61 -4.11 13.36 16.89
C GLY A 61 -2.96 13.22 17.90
N VAL A 62 -2.37 14.30 18.42
CA VAL A 62 -1.36 14.23 19.49
C VAL A 62 -2.04 14.50 20.82
N TYR A 63 -2.04 13.51 21.70
CA TYR A 63 -2.74 13.56 22.98
C TYR A 63 -1.75 13.60 24.16
N LYS A 64 -2.15 14.23 25.27
CA LYS A 64 -1.34 14.29 26.50
C LYS A 64 -1.02 12.87 26.98
N GLY A 65 0.24 12.62 27.35
CA GLY A 65 0.68 11.34 27.91
C GLY A 65 1.15 10.28 26.89
N GLN A 66 1.19 10.59 25.60
CA GLN A 66 1.76 9.69 24.59
C GLN A 66 3.31 9.75 24.58
N LYS A 67 3.96 8.58 24.41
CA LYS A 67 5.40 8.50 24.08
C LYS A 67 5.60 8.99 22.64
N GLY A 68 5.67 10.31 22.47
CA GLY A 68 5.82 10.99 21.19
C GLY A 68 4.49 11.35 20.50
N PRO A 69 4.52 12.22 19.48
CA PRO A 69 3.34 12.73 18.82
C PRO A 69 2.82 11.72 17.78
N MET A 70 2.03 10.75 18.23
CA MET A 70 1.43 9.73 17.37
C MET A 70 -0.08 9.90 17.29
N GLY A 71 -0.62 10.07 16.09
CA GLY A 71 -2.03 10.38 15.89
C GLY A 71 -2.63 9.81 14.63
N TYR A 72 -3.96 9.89 14.53
CA TYR A 72 -4.69 9.64 13.29
C TYR A 72 -4.33 10.71 12.26
N ASN A 73 -4.20 10.33 11.00
CA ASN A 73 -4.03 11.29 9.91
C ASN A 73 -5.40 11.89 9.57
N ILE A 74 -5.68 13.09 10.09
CA ILE A 74 -6.94 13.82 9.89
C ILE A 74 -6.61 15.21 9.34
N ASP A 75 -7.15 15.49 8.16
CA ASP A 75 -7.17 16.83 7.57
C ASP A 75 -8.43 17.56 8.05
N TRP A 76 -8.27 18.80 8.54
CA TRP A 76 -9.37 19.68 8.96
C TRP A 76 -9.49 20.86 8.00
N PHE A 77 -10.71 21.20 7.61
CA PHE A 77 -11.00 22.27 6.65
C PHE A 77 -11.63 23.48 7.34
N GLU A 78 -11.55 24.66 6.70
CA GLU A 78 -12.06 25.94 7.24
C GLU A 78 -13.57 25.91 7.52
N ASP A 79 -14.32 25.08 6.80
CA ASP A 79 -15.76 24.88 6.99
C ASP A 79 -16.12 23.95 8.17
N GLY A 80 -15.11 23.52 8.94
CA GLY A 80 -15.25 22.62 10.08
C GLY A 80 -15.41 21.14 9.69
N THR A 81 -15.37 20.79 8.41
CA THR A 81 -15.35 19.39 7.97
C THR A 81 -13.96 18.78 8.15
N SER A 82 -13.92 17.44 8.11
CA SER A 82 -12.69 16.69 8.32
C SER A 82 -12.65 15.42 7.47
N VAL A 83 -11.43 14.99 7.15
CA VAL A 83 -11.18 13.76 6.40
C VAL A 83 -10.09 12.96 7.10
N CYS A 84 -10.39 11.73 7.49
CA CYS A 84 -9.41 10.80 8.05
C CYS A 84 -8.93 9.82 6.98
N LEU A 85 -7.61 9.64 6.88
CA LEU A 85 -7.02 8.56 6.10
C LEU A 85 -7.17 7.23 6.85
N ILE A 86 -7.97 6.33 6.29
CA ILE A 86 -8.23 5.01 6.85
C ILE A 86 -7.27 3.98 6.27
N ASP A 87 -7.08 4.01 4.95
CA ASP A 87 -6.11 3.13 4.28
C ASP A 87 -5.43 3.86 3.13
N SER A 88 -4.10 3.95 3.19
CA SER A 88 -3.30 4.71 2.23
C SER A 88 -3.16 3.99 0.89
N VAL A 89 -2.78 4.73 -0.17
CA VAL A 89 -2.53 4.13 -1.49
C VAL A 89 -1.49 3.02 -1.46
N GLY A 90 -0.41 3.22 -0.70
CA GLY A 90 0.64 2.20 -0.55
C GLY A 90 0.14 0.98 0.22
N SER A 91 -0.65 1.19 1.27
CA SER A 91 -1.19 0.11 2.10
C SER A 91 -2.25 -0.71 1.34
N GLN A 92 -3.15 -0.06 0.61
CA GLN A 92 -4.07 -0.72 -0.32
C GLN A 92 -3.32 -1.58 -1.34
N ALA A 93 -2.26 -1.06 -1.96
CA ALA A 93 -1.44 -1.84 -2.88
C ALA A 93 -0.77 -3.04 -2.21
N ASN A 94 -0.26 -2.88 -0.99
CA ASN A 94 0.35 -3.96 -0.21
C ASN A 94 -0.66 -5.01 0.30
N ARG A 95 -1.97 -4.73 0.22
CA ARG A 95 -3.04 -5.73 0.47
C ARG A 95 -3.51 -6.40 -0.82
N MET A 96 -3.60 -5.65 -1.92
CA MET A 96 -4.02 -6.16 -3.22
C MET A 96 -2.94 -7.02 -3.90
N GLU A 97 -1.66 -6.73 -3.70
CA GLU A 97 -0.57 -7.44 -4.38
C GLU A 97 -0.38 -8.89 -3.88
N PRO A 98 -0.39 -9.17 -2.56
CA PRO A 98 -0.37 -10.53 -2.02
C PRO A 98 -1.49 -11.46 -2.47
N ILE A 99 -2.60 -10.96 -3.03
CA ILE A 99 -3.67 -11.85 -3.51
C ILE A 99 -3.11 -12.83 -4.55
N PHE A 100 -2.13 -12.41 -5.36
CA PHE A 100 -1.50 -13.26 -6.37
C PHE A 100 -0.68 -14.41 -5.78
N MET A 101 -0.53 -14.54 -4.46
CA MET A 101 0.01 -15.74 -3.82
C MET A 101 -1.04 -16.84 -3.58
N ARG A 102 -2.34 -16.50 -3.66
CA ARG A 102 -3.43 -17.44 -3.42
C ARG A 102 -3.55 -18.42 -4.58
N GLU A 103 -3.94 -19.66 -4.30
CA GLU A 103 -4.11 -20.74 -5.29
C GLU A 103 -4.91 -20.31 -6.54
N THR A 104 -5.95 -19.51 -6.35
CA THR A 104 -6.81 -19.01 -7.43
C THR A 104 -6.08 -18.13 -8.45
N TYR A 105 -5.03 -17.41 -8.03
CA TYR A 105 -4.38 -16.35 -8.81
C TYR A 105 -2.89 -16.58 -9.07
N LYS A 106 -2.24 -17.51 -8.34
CA LYS A 106 -0.78 -17.70 -8.41
C LYS A 106 -0.22 -18.06 -9.78
N ALA A 107 -1.03 -18.64 -10.66
CA ALA A 107 -0.63 -18.93 -12.03
C ALA A 107 -0.57 -17.68 -12.94
N LEU A 108 -1.11 -16.54 -12.49
CA LEU A 108 -1.15 -15.30 -13.28
C LEU A 108 0.16 -14.51 -13.23
N VAL A 109 1.07 -14.81 -12.29
CA VAL A 109 2.34 -14.10 -12.10
C VAL A 109 3.45 -15.11 -11.79
N PRO A 110 4.73 -14.80 -12.07
CA PRO A 110 5.83 -15.66 -11.62
C PRO A 110 5.94 -15.64 -10.09
N GLU A 111 6.22 -16.80 -9.50
CA GLU A 111 6.63 -16.87 -8.10
C GLU A 111 8.12 -16.53 -8.00
N VAL A 112 8.45 -15.45 -7.29
CA VAL A 112 9.82 -15.03 -7.04
C VAL A 112 10.08 -15.04 -5.53
N ILE A 113 10.91 -15.96 -5.08
CA ILE A 113 11.26 -16.14 -3.66
C ILE A 113 12.72 -15.78 -3.44
N VAL A 114 12.99 -14.94 -2.45
CA VAL A 114 14.34 -14.59 -2.00
C VAL A 114 14.59 -15.21 -0.63
N LYS A 115 15.61 -16.07 -0.53
CA LYS A 115 16.09 -16.61 0.74
C LYS A 115 17.02 -15.60 1.41
N ALA A 116 16.67 -15.16 2.62
CA ALA A 116 17.47 -14.24 3.43
C ALA A 116 17.61 -14.79 4.86
N GLY A 117 18.76 -15.40 5.15
CA GLY A 117 18.97 -16.17 6.38
C GLY A 117 17.99 -17.35 6.44
N ASP A 118 17.23 -17.43 7.54
CA ASP A 118 16.24 -18.47 7.78
C ASP A 118 14.85 -18.16 7.18
N LYS A 119 14.70 -17.00 6.54
CA LYS A 119 13.43 -16.58 5.93
C LYS A 119 13.45 -16.77 4.42
N ALA A 120 12.31 -17.18 3.87
CA ALA A 120 11.99 -17.12 2.44
C ALA A 120 10.93 -16.04 2.26
N ILE A 121 11.23 -15.00 1.48
CA ILE A 121 10.36 -13.85 1.27
C ILE A 121 9.85 -13.87 -0.17
N ASN A 122 8.54 -13.84 -0.37
CA ASN A 122 7.98 -13.68 -1.71
C ASN A 122 8.08 -12.21 -2.14
N LEU A 123 8.44 -11.95 -3.41
CA LEU A 123 8.52 -10.61 -3.96
C LEU A 123 7.20 -9.82 -3.82
N LEU A 124 6.06 -10.51 -3.85
CA LEU A 124 4.73 -9.90 -3.68
C LEU A 124 4.50 -9.33 -2.26
N GLU A 125 5.35 -9.68 -1.30
CA GLU A 125 5.35 -9.15 0.07
C GLU A 125 6.34 -7.99 0.26
N ALA A 126 7.19 -7.72 -0.74
CA ALA A 126 8.19 -6.67 -0.66
C ALA A 126 7.52 -5.29 -0.82
N GLY A 127 7.55 -4.46 0.22
CA GLY A 127 6.84 -3.18 0.24
C GLY A 127 7.29 -2.16 -0.83
N HIS A 128 8.53 -2.27 -1.32
CA HIS A 128 9.05 -1.51 -2.46
C HIS A 128 9.09 -2.30 -3.78
N ARG A 129 8.45 -3.48 -3.83
CA ARG A 129 8.28 -4.35 -5.01
C ARG A 129 9.62 -4.68 -5.67
N ALA A 130 9.70 -4.65 -7.00
CA ALA A 130 10.95 -4.88 -7.74
C ALA A 130 12.10 -3.91 -7.36
N ALA A 131 11.81 -2.79 -6.70
CA ALA A 131 12.81 -1.83 -6.21
C ALA A 131 13.19 -2.03 -4.73
N ASP A 132 12.68 -3.07 -4.08
CA ASP A 132 12.93 -3.36 -2.67
C ASP A 132 14.38 -3.80 -2.43
N ALA A 133 14.87 -3.54 -1.21
CA ALA A 133 16.21 -3.95 -0.80
C ALA A 133 16.38 -5.47 -0.84
N ILE A 134 15.32 -6.25 -0.54
CA ILE A 134 15.39 -7.72 -0.54
C ILE A 134 15.82 -8.27 -1.90
N VAL A 135 15.35 -7.69 -3.01
CA VAL A 135 15.76 -8.09 -4.36
C VAL A 135 16.98 -7.32 -4.87
N ARG A 136 17.14 -6.03 -4.52
CA ARG A 136 18.31 -5.22 -4.91
C ARG A 136 19.63 -5.83 -4.41
N PHE A 137 19.60 -6.45 -3.24
CA PHE A 137 20.77 -7.11 -2.66
C PHE A 137 20.63 -8.63 -2.76
N SER A 138 20.08 -9.13 -3.86
CA SER A 138 20.02 -10.57 -4.16
C SER A 138 20.67 -10.87 -5.51
N ASP A 139 20.74 -12.15 -5.84
CA ASP A 139 21.17 -12.65 -7.15
C ASP A 139 20.27 -12.16 -8.32
N LEU A 140 19.11 -11.55 -8.04
CA LEU A 140 18.22 -10.95 -9.04
C LEU A 140 18.57 -9.50 -9.39
N ARG A 141 19.56 -8.90 -8.73
CA ARG A 141 19.85 -7.47 -8.90
C ARG A 141 20.10 -7.10 -10.35
N GLU A 142 21.02 -7.79 -11.00
CA GLU A 142 21.45 -7.47 -12.36
C GLU A 142 20.28 -7.61 -13.35
N GLU A 143 19.49 -8.68 -13.21
CA GLU A 143 18.31 -8.94 -14.05
C GLU A 143 17.23 -7.87 -13.87
N LEU A 144 16.96 -7.45 -12.62
CA LEU A 144 15.98 -6.39 -12.33
C LEU A 144 16.48 -5.00 -12.75
N GLU A 145 17.77 -4.73 -12.59
CA GLU A 145 18.40 -3.49 -13.06
C GLU A 145 18.29 -3.37 -14.59
N GLU A 146 18.56 -4.46 -15.31
CA GLU A 146 18.33 -4.56 -16.76
C GLU A 146 16.85 -4.38 -17.11
N ALA A 147 15.93 -5.00 -16.36
CA ALA A 147 14.50 -4.88 -16.59
C ALA A 147 13.99 -3.44 -16.39
N PHE A 148 14.47 -2.72 -15.35
CA PHE A 148 14.13 -1.31 -15.15
C PHE A 148 14.72 -0.43 -16.27
N ASN A 149 15.97 -0.64 -16.67
CA ASN A 149 16.57 0.10 -17.77
C ASN A 149 15.82 -0.16 -19.09
N ALA A 150 15.42 -1.40 -19.37
CA ALA A 150 14.58 -1.72 -20.52
C ALA A 150 13.25 -0.94 -20.52
N VAL A 151 12.59 -0.81 -19.36
CA VAL A 151 11.37 0.01 -19.24
C VAL A 151 11.66 1.46 -19.63
N ARG A 152 12.76 2.03 -19.14
CA ARG A 152 13.16 3.41 -19.47
C ARG A 152 13.36 3.58 -20.97
N ASP A 153 13.90 2.56 -21.62
CA ASP A 153 14.15 2.52 -23.05
C ASP A 153 12.91 2.12 -23.88
N GLY A 154 11.74 1.99 -23.24
CA GLY A 154 10.46 1.71 -23.90
C GLY A 154 10.14 0.22 -24.08
N ASP A 155 10.68 -0.66 -23.22
CA ASP A 155 10.34 -2.08 -23.19
C ASP A 155 10.10 -2.58 -21.76
N ALA A 156 8.82 -2.71 -21.39
CA ALA A 156 8.42 -3.23 -20.09
C ALA A 156 8.26 -4.76 -20.05
N THR A 157 8.58 -5.46 -21.15
CA THR A 157 8.38 -6.92 -21.27
C THR A 157 9.20 -7.69 -20.24
N LYS A 158 10.49 -7.35 -20.08
CA LYS A 158 11.38 -8.00 -19.10
C LYS A 158 10.84 -7.87 -17.68
N LEU A 159 10.43 -6.66 -17.30
CA LEU A 159 9.87 -6.42 -15.97
C LEU A 159 8.54 -7.16 -15.78
N ALA A 160 7.69 -7.23 -16.81
CA ALA A 160 6.43 -7.98 -16.78
C ALA A 160 6.63 -9.50 -16.63
N LYS A 161 7.77 -10.05 -17.07
CA LYS A 161 8.12 -11.47 -16.89
C LYS A 161 8.65 -11.81 -15.50
N ILE A 162 9.12 -10.82 -14.72
CA ILE A 162 9.72 -11.05 -13.40
C ILE A 162 8.85 -10.51 -12.27
N ALA A 163 8.35 -9.29 -12.41
CA ALA A 163 7.63 -8.56 -11.38
C ALA A 163 6.46 -7.75 -11.97
N PRO A 164 5.49 -8.40 -12.65
CA PRO A 164 4.41 -7.71 -13.36
C PRO A 164 3.56 -6.81 -12.45
N THR A 165 3.41 -7.17 -11.17
CA THR A 165 2.68 -6.35 -10.19
C THR A 165 3.35 -5.01 -9.90
N SER A 166 4.66 -4.87 -10.18
CA SER A 166 5.36 -3.57 -10.13
C SER A 166 4.85 -2.60 -11.19
N LEU A 167 4.39 -3.10 -12.34
CA LEU A 167 3.73 -2.30 -13.39
C LEU A 167 2.28 -1.96 -13.01
N VAL A 168 1.58 -2.85 -12.30
CA VAL A 168 0.20 -2.63 -11.83
C VAL A 168 0.14 -1.59 -10.70
N PHE A 169 0.93 -1.78 -9.64
CA PHE A 169 0.86 -1.00 -8.40
C PHE A 169 1.90 0.11 -8.30
N GLY A 170 2.76 0.23 -9.32
CA GLY A 170 3.85 1.19 -9.41
C GLY A 170 5.03 0.86 -8.49
N ALA A 171 6.23 1.18 -8.95
CA ALA A 171 7.48 1.07 -8.21
C ALA A 171 8.37 2.28 -8.52
N TRP A 172 9.27 2.61 -7.59
CA TRP A 172 10.25 3.67 -7.79
C TRP A 172 11.63 3.21 -7.34
N ASP A 173 12.50 2.95 -8.31
CA ASP A 173 13.89 2.54 -8.06
C ASP A 173 14.80 3.75 -7.78
N SER A 174 14.41 4.54 -6.77
CA SER A 174 15.13 5.76 -6.34
C SER A 174 16.55 5.53 -5.83
N ARG A 175 16.95 4.28 -5.65
CA ARG A 175 18.27 3.90 -5.12
C ARG A 175 19.14 3.20 -6.16
N GLY A 176 18.61 2.92 -7.36
CA GLY A 176 19.32 2.37 -8.51
C GLY A 176 19.06 3.23 -9.75
N THR A 177 18.35 2.66 -10.72
CA THR A 177 18.06 3.18 -12.07
C THR A 177 17.26 4.48 -12.14
N GLN A 178 16.71 4.97 -11.01
CA GLN A 178 15.77 6.10 -10.91
C GLN A 178 14.46 5.95 -11.66
N VAL A 179 14.21 4.79 -12.29
CA VAL A 179 12.97 4.52 -13.01
C VAL A 179 11.79 4.58 -12.05
N LYS A 180 10.77 5.35 -12.44
CA LYS A 180 9.54 5.57 -11.68
C LYS A 180 8.36 5.13 -12.51
N LEU A 181 7.74 4.03 -12.10
CA LEU A 181 6.54 3.49 -12.72
C LEU A 181 5.31 4.14 -12.07
N PRO A 182 4.41 4.75 -12.86
CA PRO A 182 3.11 5.17 -12.35
C PRO A 182 2.30 3.93 -11.93
N ARG A 183 1.27 4.14 -11.10
CA ARG A 183 0.32 3.09 -10.76
C ARG A 183 -0.73 2.99 -11.86
N VAL A 184 -0.98 1.78 -12.36
CA VAL A 184 -2.18 1.49 -13.14
C VAL A 184 -3.37 1.38 -12.19
N VAL A 185 -3.24 0.63 -11.09
CA VAL A 185 -4.29 0.52 -10.07
C VAL A 185 -3.94 1.38 -8.85
N ARG A 186 -4.85 2.28 -8.50
CA ARG A 186 -4.78 3.11 -7.29
C ARG A 186 -6.07 2.91 -6.49
N SER A 187 -5.96 2.65 -5.20
CA SER A 187 -7.09 2.64 -4.27
C SER A 187 -6.74 3.33 -2.96
N VAL A 188 -7.71 3.93 -2.28
CA VAL A 188 -7.56 4.60 -0.98
C VAL A 188 -8.88 4.53 -0.22
N ILE A 189 -8.82 4.35 1.11
CA ILE A 189 -10.00 4.41 1.97
C ILE A 189 -9.91 5.66 2.85
N ARG A 190 -10.99 6.44 2.89
CA ARG A 190 -11.11 7.64 3.72
C ARG A 190 -12.45 7.67 4.45
N ALA A 191 -12.44 8.27 5.63
CA ALA A 191 -13.65 8.61 6.37
C ALA A 191 -13.87 10.12 6.34
N PHE A 192 -15.11 10.55 6.14
CA PHE A 192 -15.51 11.94 5.99
C PHE A 192 -16.34 12.40 7.19
N LYS A 193 -16.17 13.66 7.60
CA LYS A 193 -16.75 14.27 8.81
C LYS A 193 -16.51 13.40 10.05
N VAL A 194 -15.25 13.36 10.46
CA VAL A 194 -14.79 12.54 11.57
C VAL A 194 -14.72 13.32 12.88
N LYS A 195 -15.06 12.65 13.97
CA LYS A 195 -14.91 13.13 15.35
C LYS A 195 -13.95 12.22 16.11
N PRO A 196 -12.69 12.62 16.33
CA PRO A 196 -11.76 11.84 17.12
C PRO A 196 -12.25 11.74 18.57
N GLN A 197 -12.15 10.53 19.15
CA GLN A 197 -12.56 10.23 20.51
C GLN A 197 -11.34 10.02 21.42
N HIS A 198 -11.59 10.09 22.72
CA HIS A 198 -10.59 9.79 23.75
C HIS A 198 -11.05 8.61 24.59
N ARG A 199 -10.09 7.83 25.07
CA ARG A 199 -10.33 6.77 26.05
C ARG A 199 -9.30 6.84 27.16
N SER A 200 -9.66 6.35 28.33
CA SER A 200 -8.73 6.16 29.43
C SER A 200 -8.66 4.68 29.77
N ALA A 201 -7.48 4.20 30.11
CA ALA A 201 -7.27 2.85 30.60
C ALA A 201 -6.42 2.88 31.87
N GLN A 202 -6.54 1.84 32.69
CA GLN A 202 -5.76 1.66 33.89
C GLN A 202 -5.35 0.20 33.98
N TYR A 203 -4.05 -0.08 33.97
CA TYR A 203 -3.57 -1.37 34.44
C TYR A 203 -3.43 -1.35 35.96
N ILE A 204 -3.96 -2.36 36.62
CA ILE A 204 -3.84 -2.60 38.05
C ILE A 204 -3.17 -3.97 38.20
N PRO A 205 -1.97 -4.04 38.83
CA PRO A 205 -1.36 -5.34 39.08
C PRO A 205 -2.26 -6.17 40.00
N PRO A 206 -2.31 -7.51 39.84
CA PRO A 206 -3.13 -8.37 40.69
C PRO A 206 -2.67 -8.42 42.16
N VAL A 207 -1.46 -7.92 42.43
CA VAL A 207 -0.83 -7.87 43.75
C VAL A 207 -0.26 -6.47 43.96
N ASP A 208 -0.43 -5.92 45.15
CA ASP A 208 0.30 -4.74 45.61
C ASP A 208 1.72 -5.16 46.02
N TYR A 209 2.65 -5.17 45.08
CA TYR A 209 4.02 -5.64 45.30
C TYR A 209 4.75 -4.88 46.42
N VAL A 210 4.47 -3.58 46.59
CA VAL A 210 5.09 -2.75 47.62
C VAL A 210 4.39 -2.95 48.96
N GLY A 211 3.05 -2.93 48.99
CA GLY A 211 2.27 -3.13 50.21
C GLY A 211 2.43 -4.53 50.80
N THR A 212 2.63 -5.54 49.96
CA THR A 212 2.93 -6.93 50.38
C THR A 212 4.40 -7.19 50.70
N LYS A 213 5.28 -6.18 50.54
CA LYS A 213 6.73 -6.27 50.78
C LYS A 213 7.44 -7.29 49.88
N LEU A 214 6.88 -7.60 48.72
CA LEU A 214 7.57 -8.40 47.69
C LEU A 214 8.63 -7.57 46.99
N LEU A 215 8.46 -6.25 46.94
CA LEU A 215 9.41 -5.27 46.41
C LEU A 215 9.47 -4.04 47.32
N ASP A 216 10.60 -3.34 47.29
CA ASP A 216 10.74 -2.04 47.95
C ASP A 216 9.98 -0.94 47.19
N ALA A 217 9.61 0.12 47.92
CA ALA A 217 9.01 1.29 47.30
C ALA A 217 10.00 1.98 46.34
N PRO A 218 9.55 2.45 45.15
CA PRO A 218 10.43 3.07 44.18
C PRO A 218 11.03 4.37 44.71
N GLN A 219 12.34 4.50 44.60
CA GLN A 219 13.09 5.69 44.97
C GLN A 219 13.17 6.65 43.77
N GLY A 220 12.06 7.34 43.51
CA GLY A 220 11.96 8.35 42.46
C GLY A 220 11.39 7.82 41.14
N LYS A 221 11.37 8.71 40.14
CA LYS A 221 10.60 8.52 38.91
C LYS A 221 11.12 7.38 38.03
N GLU A 222 12.44 7.21 37.92
CA GLU A 222 13.04 6.20 37.04
C GLU A 222 12.69 4.78 37.49
N GLN A 223 12.77 4.49 38.78
CA GLN A 223 12.35 3.20 39.34
C GLN A 223 10.84 3.00 39.23
N GLN A 224 10.05 4.06 39.45
CA GLN A 224 8.59 4.00 39.27
C GLN A 224 8.21 3.69 37.81
N ASP A 225 8.88 4.32 36.85
CA ASP A 225 8.66 4.10 35.42
C ASP A 225 9.07 2.66 35.04
N ALA A 226 10.22 2.17 35.53
CA ALA A 226 10.65 0.78 35.34
C ALA A 226 9.66 -0.23 35.94
N MET A 227 9.15 0.02 37.16
CA MET A 227 8.13 -0.84 37.77
C MET A 227 6.84 -0.85 36.95
N SER A 228 6.42 0.29 36.40
CA SER A 228 5.26 0.41 35.52
C SER A 228 5.47 -0.35 34.21
N GLU A 229 6.64 -0.22 33.58
CA GLU A 229 7.01 -0.93 32.35
C GLU A 229 7.07 -2.45 32.54
N LEU A 230 7.44 -2.92 33.73
CA LEU A 230 7.43 -4.34 34.10
C LEU A 230 6.07 -4.85 34.58
N GLY A 231 5.05 -3.98 34.68
CA GLY A 231 3.71 -4.35 35.18
C GLY A 231 3.66 -4.63 36.68
N LEU A 232 4.64 -4.11 37.44
CA LEU A 232 4.79 -4.24 38.89
C LEU A 232 4.14 -3.10 39.67
N SER A 233 3.67 -2.07 38.98
CA SER A 233 2.89 -0.98 39.57
C SER A 233 1.68 -0.63 38.71
N HIS A 234 0.74 0.11 39.29
CA HIS A 234 -0.35 0.71 38.52
C HIS A 234 0.18 1.51 37.33
N ALA A 235 -0.39 1.30 36.15
CA ALA A 235 -0.04 2.04 34.93
C ALA A 235 -1.29 2.76 34.37
N PRO A 236 -1.56 4.00 34.81
CA PRO A 236 -2.62 4.83 34.24
C PRO A 236 -2.27 5.26 32.81
N ALA A 237 -3.24 5.17 31.90
CA ALA A 237 -3.19 5.72 30.56
C ALA A 237 -4.43 6.61 30.32
N PRO A 238 -4.51 7.77 30.98
CA PRO A 238 -5.65 8.67 30.84
C PRO A 238 -5.62 9.38 29.48
N TRP A 239 -6.79 9.62 28.91
CA TRP A 239 -6.97 10.51 27.75
C TRP A 239 -6.13 10.14 26.50
N ALA A 240 -5.94 8.84 26.27
CA ALA A 240 -5.30 8.30 25.08
C ALA A 240 -6.25 8.31 23.87
N HIS A 241 -5.72 8.01 22.67
CA HIS A 241 -6.52 7.94 21.45
C HIS A 241 -7.63 6.88 21.58
N GLY A 242 -8.88 7.32 21.39
CA GLY A 242 -10.09 6.53 21.60
C GLY A 242 -10.77 6.07 20.32
N GLY A 243 -10.13 6.23 19.16
CA GLY A 243 -10.74 5.98 17.86
C GLY A 243 -11.37 7.22 17.24
N VAL A 244 -12.16 7.01 16.22
CA VAL A 244 -12.81 8.02 15.40
C VAL A 244 -14.26 7.62 15.17
N LEU A 245 -15.19 8.52 15.51
CA LEU A 245 -16.58 8.41 15.10
C LEU A 245 -16.72 9.03 13.70
N VAL A 246 -17.40 8.35 12.78
CA VAL A 246 -17.62 8.83 11.40
C VAL A 246 -19.05 9.30 11.26
N GLU A 247 -19.27 10.58 10.97
CA GLU A 247 -20.62 11.15 10.90
C GLU A 247 -21.23 11.15 9.50
N GLN A 248 -20.40 10.98 8.46
CA GLN A 248 -20.88 10.99 7.07
C GLN A 248 -20.72 9.64 6.39
N GLU A 249 -19.51 9.31 5.94
CA GLU A 249 -19.29 8.08 5.17
C GLU A 249 -17.83 7.62 5.29
N ILE A 250 -17.65 6.31 5.15
CA ILE A 250 -16.36 5.71 4.84
C ILE A 250 -16.41 5.27 3.39
N ARG A 251 -15.45 5.70 2.58
CA ARG A 251 -15.45 5.45 1.14
C ARG A 251 -14.09 4.96 0.68
N ARG A 252 -14.10 3.89 -0.12
CA ARG A 252 -12.99 3.44 -0.94
C ARG A 252 -13.14 4.06 -2.33
N ASP A 253 -12.15 4.84 -2.72
CA ASP A 253 -12.03 5.39 -4.08
C ASP A 253 -10.95 4.58 -4.82
N ALA A 254 -11.32 3.88 -5.90
CA ALA A 254 -10.40 3.10 -6.73
C ALA A 254 -10.39 3.61 -8.18
N THR A 255 -9.22 3.59 -8.82
CA THR A 255 -9.03 4.02 -10.20
C THR A 255 -8.05 3.10 -10.91
N LEU A 256 -8.44 2.65 -12.11
CA LEU A 256 -7.58 1.96 -13.06
C LEU A 256 -7.25 2.97 -14.18
N ASN A 257 -5.99 3.39 -14.22
CA ASN A 257 -5.49 4.39 -15.15
C ASN A 257 -5.12 3.74 -16.49
N LEU A 258 -6.02 3.85 -17.46
CA LEU A 258 -5.83 3.26 -18.79
C LEU A 258 -4.78 4.03 -19.61
N VAL A 259 -4.57 5.32 -19.33
CA VAL A 259 -3.47 6.09 -19.95
C VAL A 259 -2.10 5.54 -19.53
N ALA A 260 -1.90 5.27 -18.24
CA ALA A 260 -0.66 4.68 -17.74
C ALA A 260 -0.42 3.27 -18.32
N LEU A 261 -1.49 2.51 -18.48
CA LEU A 261 -1.44 1.18 -19.10
C LEU A 261 -1.08 1.27 -20.59
N ARG A 262 -1.67 2.20 -21.35
CA ARG A 262 -1.32 2.49 -22.74
C ARG A 262 0.09 3.03 -22.89
N ALA A 263 0.66 3.66 -21.86
CA ALA A 263 2.06 4.10 -21.90
C ALA A 263 3.05 2.93 -21.93
N LEU A 264 2.64 1.71 -21.53
CA LEU A 264 3.49 0.52 -21.65
C LEU A 264 3.80 0.21 -23.12
N ARG A 265 5.07 -0.10 -23.37
CA ARG A 265 5.65 -0.45 -24.66
C ARG A 265 6.42 -1.77 -24.50
N ALA A 266 6.58 -2.50 -25.61
CA ALA A 266 7.26 -3.80 -25.66
C ALA A 266 8.55 -3.74 -26.50
N GLY A 267 9.14 -2.55 -26.62
CA GLY A 267 10.19 -2.22 -27.59
C GLY A 267 9.66 -1.39 -28.77
N ARG A 268 10.58 -0.92 -29.62
CA ARG A 268 10.29 0.03 -30.71
C ARG A 268 9.40 -0.55 -31.81
N ASP A 269 9.62 -1.82 -32.15
CA ASP A 269 9.01 -2.46 -33.34
C ASP A 269 8.04 -3.59 -32.98
N ALA A 270 7.83 -3.84 -31.69
CA ALA A 270 6.93 -4.89 -31.20
C ALA A 270 5.54 -4.34 -30.90
N ASP A 271 4.50 -5.14 -31.17
CA ASP A 271 3.13 -4.83 -30.76
C ASP A 271 3.04 -4.83 -29.21
N PRO A 272 2.68 -3.70 -28.57
CA PRO A 272 2.55 -3.65 -27.13
C PRO A 272 1.27 -4.32 -26.61
N LEU A 273 0.33 -4.70 -27.49
CA LEU A 273 -0.99 -5.14 -27.10
C LEU A 273 -1.00 -6.39 -26.21
N PRO A 274 -0.24 -7.47 -26.48
CA PRO A 274 -0.19 -8.64 -25.58
C PRO A 274 0.29 -8.27 -24.16
N LEU A 275 1.29 -7.39 -24.06
CA LEU A 275 1.77 -6.87 -22.77
C LEU A 275 0.68 -6.06 -22.06
N ARG A 276 0.04 -5.13 -22.76
CA ARG A 276 -1.02 -4.26 -22.21
C ARG A 276 -2.23 -5.09 -21.75
N ARG A 277 -2.63 -6.09 -22.52
CA ARG A 277 -3.71 -7.03 -22.19
C ARG A 277 -3.39 -7.80 -20.92
N TYR A 278 -2.17 -8.34 -20.81
CA TYR A 278 -1.72 -9.03 -19.60
C TYR A 278 -1.74 -8.14 -18.37
N ILE A 279 -1.17 -6.94 -18.44
CA ILE A 279 -1.18 -5.99 -17.31
C ILE A 279 -2.62 -5.51 -17.01
N LEU A 280 -3.49 -5.37 -18.00
CA LEU A 280 -4.92 -5.10 -17.78
C LEU A 280 -5.57 -6.24 -16.99
N GLY A 281 -5.30 -7.49 -17.35
CA GLY A 281 -5.88 -8.65 -16.70
C GLY A 281 -5.52 -8.71 -15.22
N LEU A 282 -4.24 -8.54 -14.90
CA LEU A 282 -3.80 -8.41 -13.50
C LEU A 282 -4.45 -7.22 -12.79
N SER A 283 -4.56 -6.08 -13.48
CA SER A 283 -5.17 -4.87 -12.93
C SER A 283 -6.64 -5.09 -12.60
N LEU A 284 -7.42 -5.72 -13.49
CA LEU A 284 -8.84 -6.02 -13.29
C LEU A 284 -9.04 -7.02 -12.15
N VAL A 285 -8.20 -8.07 -12.06
CA VAL A 285 -8.23 -9.02 -10.93
C VAL A 285 -8.00 -8.28 -9.60
N ALA A 286 -6.94 -7.48 -9.50
CA ALA A 286 -6.65 -6.69 -8.30
C ALA A 286 -7.76 -5.67 -7.96
N PHE A 287 -8.37 -5.08 -8.99
CA PHE A 287 -9.41 -4.07 -8.85
C PHE A 287 -10.75 -4.65 -8.35
N THR A 288 -11.12 -5.84 -8.83
CA THR A 288 -12.41 -6.50 -8.58
C THR A 288 -12.37 -7.51 -7.42
N ALA A 289 -11.18 -7.98 -7.02
CA ALA A 289 -11.05 -8.98 -5.97
C ALA A 289 -11.68 -8.49 -4.64
N PRO A 290 -12.46 -9.36 -3.96
CA PRO A 290 -12.96 -9.08 -2.62
C PRO A 290 -11.81 -8.69 -1.70
N GLN A 291 -11.91 -7.51 -1.09
CA GLN A 291 -10.88 -7.01 -0.17
C GLN A 291 -11.12 -7.56 1.23
N GLU A 292 -10.05 -8.04 1.86
CA GLU A 292 -10.04 -8.27 3.29
C GLU A 292 -9.83 -6.94 4.02
N THR A 293 -10.94 -6.34 4.42
CA THR A 293 -11.00 -5.03 5.08
C THR A 293 -10.83 -5.10 6.60
N PHE A 294 -10.11 -6.12 7.09
CA PHE A 294 -9.52 -6.08 8.44
C PHE A 294 -8.25 -5.23 8.38
N LEU A 295 -8.44 -3.91 8.52
CA LEU A 295 -7.35 -2.95 8.31
C LEU A 295 -6.42 -2.90 9.53
N ARG A 296 -7.02 -2.93 10.72
CA ARG A 296 -6.39 -2.97 12.05
C ARG A 296 -7.42 -3.42 13.08
N GLU A 297 -6.96 -3.81 14.27
CA GLU A 297 -7.81 -3.99 15.44
C GLU A 297 -8.74 -2.77 15.64
N GLY A 298 -10.05 -3.01 15.74
CA GLY A 298 -11.07 -1.96 15.83
C GLY A 298 -11.33 -1.19 14.53
N CYS A 299 -10.86 -1.66 13.37
CA CYS A 299 -11.07 -1.03 12.06
C CYS A 299 -11.38 -2.07 10.99
N GLN A 300 -12.30 -2.97 11.29
CA GLN A 300 -12.86 -3.91 10.33
C GLN A 300 -14.06 -3.27 9.65
N LEU A 301 -13.98 -3.15 8.32
CA LEU A 301 -15.03 -2.54 7.50
C LEU A 301 -15.67 -3.58 6.59
N VAL A 302 -16.88 -3.34 6.12
CA VAL A 302 -17.59 -4.14 5.11
C VAL A 302 -18.34 -3.23 4.15
N PRO A 303 -18.66 -3.67 2.91
CA PRO A 303 -19.51 -2.90 2.01
C PRO A 303 -20.84 -2.49 2.65
N ASP A 304 -21.29 -1.26 2.42
CA ASP A 304 -22.61 -0.79 2.88
C ASP A 304 -23.71 -1.50 2.08
N PRO A 305 -24.59 -2.31 2.71
CA PRO A 305 -25.64 -3.03 2.01
C PRO A 305 -26.70 -2.09 1.41
N ASP A 306 -26.85 -0.88 1.95
CA ASP A 306 -27.84 0.10 1.50
C ASP A 306 -27.31 1.00 0.37
N ARG A 307 -25.99 0.95 0.10
CA ARG A 307 -25.33 1.85 -0.85
C ARG A 307 -24.32 1.10 -1.72
N PRO A 308 -24.78 0.50 -2.83
CA PRO A 308 -23.92 -0.28 -3.71
C PRO A 308 -22.81 0.56 -4.32
N SER A 309 -21.70 -0.09 -4.66
CA SER A 309 -20.58 0.56 -5.34
C SER A 309 -21.02 1.13 -6.69
N THR A 310 -20.52 2.32 -7.03
CA THR A 310 -20.70 2.88 -8.37
C THR A 310 -19.44 2.71 -9.19
N TRP A 311 -19.62 2.52 -10.49
CA TRP A 311 -18.56 2.32 -11.45
C TRP A 311 -18.80 3.19 -12.68
N SER A 312 -17.72 3.78 -13.19
CA SER A 312 -17.77 4.64 -14.38
C SER A 312 -16.54 4.45 -15.26
N LEU A 313 -16.76 4.34 -16.56
CA LEU A 313 -15.72 4.57 -17.56
C LEU A 313 -15.64 6.07 -17.83
N VAL A 314 -14.48 6.65 -17.59
CA VAL A 314 -14.23 8.09 -17.71
C VAL A 314 -13.48 8.34 -19.01
N LYS A 315 -14.00 9.24 -19.84
CA LYS A 315 -13.36 9.67 -21.10
C LYS A 315 -12.42 10.85 -20.90
N HIS A 316 -11.60 11.13 -21.90
CA HIS A 316 -10.65 12.24 -21.89
C HIS A 316 -11.30 13.64 -21.78
N ASP A 317 -12.54 13.79 -22.27
CA ASP A 317 -13.32 15.03 -22.15
C ASP A 317 -14.03 15.19 -20.78
N GLY A 318 -13.88 14.20 -19.88
CA GLY A 318 -14.50 14.17 -18.57
C GLY A 318 -15.91 13.57 -18.54
N SER A 319 -16.49 13.22 -19.69
CA SER A 319 -17.76 12.49 -19.75
C SER A 319 -17.61 11.08 -19.15
N ARG A 320 -18.72 10.56 -18.65
CA ARG A 320 -18.77 9.29 -17.92
C ARG A 320 -19.84 8.39 -18.52
N GLU A 321 -19.43 7.17 -18.81
CA GLU A 321 -20.38 6.07 -18.99
C GLU A 321 -20.59 5.43 -17.63
N GLU A 322 -21.76 5.69 -17.05
CA GLU A 322 -22.20 5.12 -15.78
C GLU A 322 -22.83 3.72 -16.01
N ASN A 323 -22.93 2.91 -14.96
CA ASN A 323 -23.46 1.53 -14.98
C ASN A 323 -22.58 0.49 -15.70
N PHE A 324 -21.29 0.76 -15.82
CA PHE A 324 -20.32 -0.22 -16.31
C PHE A 324 -19.71 -1.00 -15.15
N GLU A 325 -19.93 -2.30 -15.05
CA GLU A 325 -19.31 -3.15 -14.01
C GLU A 325 -18.51 -4.30 -14.64
N VAL A 326 -17.40 -4.67 -13.99
CA VAL A 326 -16.65 -5.89 -14.32
C VAL A 326 -16.78 -6.86 -13.17
N ALA A 327 -17.52 -7.95 -13.39
CA ALA A 327 -17.60 -9.05 -12.43
C ALA A 327 -16.22 -9.68 -12.23
N HIS A 328 -15.94 -10.13 -11.01
CA HIS A 328 -14.62 -10.66 -10.67
C HIS A 328 -14.27 -11.93 -11.47
N GLU A 329 -15.25 -12.79 -11.71
CA GLU A 329 -15.11 -14.02 -12.50
C GLU A 329 -14.69 -13.69 -13.94
N GLN A 330 -15.31 -12.66 -14.54
CA GLN A 330 -14.95 -12.20 -15.88
C GLN A 330 -13.55 -11.59 -15.94
N ALA A 331 -13.15 -10.84 -14.90
CA ALA A 331 -11.80 -10.32 -14.79
C ALA A 331 -10.76 -11.46 -14.69
N LEU A 332 -11.08 -12.52 -13.93
CA LEU A 332 -10.22 -13.68 -13.76
C LEU A 332 -10.10 -14.51 -15.04
N GLU A 333 -11.20 -14.74 -15.76
CA GLU A 333 -11.20 -15.42 -17.06
C GLU A 333 -10.34 -14.67 -18.08
N TYR A 334 -10.53 -13.36 -18.18
CA TYR A 334 -9.73 -12.49 -19.03
C TYR A 334 -8.24 -12.57 -18.65
N ALA A 335 -7.92 -12.42 -17.36
CA ALA A 335 -6.54 -12.46 -16.88
C ALA A 335 -5.84 -13.79 -17.21
N LYS A 336 -6.52 -14.93 -17.05
CA LYS A 336 -5.99 -16.26 -17.41
C LYS A 336 -5.69 -16.35 -18.90
N ALA A 337 -6.60 -15.88 -19.75
CA ALA A 337 -6.42 -15.90 -21.19
C ALA A 337 -5.23 -15.02 -21.62
N THR A 338 -5.15 -13.79 -21.10
CA THR A 338 -4.06 -12.86 -21.44
C THR A 338 -2.71 -13.27 -20.85
N ALA A 339 -2.69 -13.90 -19.68
CA ALA A 339 -1.47 -14.45 -19.08
C ALA A 339 -0.91 -15.60 -19.92
N THR A 340 -1.80 -16.41 -20.50
CA THR A 340 -1.42 -17.49 -21.43
C THR A 340 -0.88 -16.92 -22.75
N GLU A 341 -1.56 -15.92 -23.34
CA GLU A 341 -1.11 -15.26 -24.57
C GLU A 341 0.25 -14.57 -24.39
N PHE A 342 0.43 -13.82 -23.31
CA PHE A 342 1.68 -13.12 -23.02
C PHE A 342 2.82 -14.08 -22.65
N GLY A 343 2.49 -15.21 -22.04
CA GLY A 343 3.43 -16.18 -21.48
C GLY A 343 4.06 -15.68 -20.18
N VAL A 344 3.45 -15.97 -19.03
CA VAL A 344 4.03 -15.63 -17.71
C VAL A 344 5.49 -16.11 -17.60
N GLY A 345 6.37 -15.30 -17.02
CA GLY A 345 7.77 -15.68 -16.84
C GLY A 345 7.94 -16.84 -15.86
N PRO A 346 9.13 -17.48 -15.84
CA PRO A 346 9.37 -18.62 -14.96
C PRO A 346 9.45 -18.19 -13.49
N ASN A 347 9.07 -19.10 -12.60
CA ASN A 347 9.33 -18.95 -11.17
C ASN A 347 10.84 -18.87 -10.91
N LYS A 348 11.24 -18.12 -9.89
CA LYS A 348 12.63 -17.87 -9.53
C LYS A 348 12.87 -18.05 -8.05
N GLN A 349 14.02 -18.63 -7.74
CA GLN A 349 14.60 -18.68 -6.41
C GLN A 349 15.88 -17.87 -6.44
N ALA A 350 16.07 -17.01 -5.46
CA ALA A 350 17.26 -16.16 -5.34
C ALA A 350 17.76 -16.14 -3.89
N THR A 351 19.03 -15.77 -3.70
CA THR A 351 19.61 -15.63 -2.37
C THR A 351 19.94 -14.17 -2.11
N PHE A 352 19.68 -13.71 -0.89
CA PHE A 352 20.13 -12.42 -0.42
C PHE A 352 21.66 -12.42 -0.21
N ASP A 353 22.35 -11.51 -0.89
CA ASP A 353 23.78 -11.29 -0.84
C ASP A 353 24.13 -10.29 0.27
N SER A 354 24.38 -10.83 1.46
CA SER A 354 24.78 -10.02 2.62
C SER A 354 26.13 -9.33 2.43
N THR A 355 27.03 -9.89 1.62
CA THR A 355 28.35 -9.31 1.34
C THR A 355 28.18 -8.03 0.53
N ARG A 356 27.35 -8.07 -0.51
CA ARG A 356 26.99 -6.89 -1.32
C ARG A 356 26.30 -5.81 -0.49
N ALA A 357 25.38 -6.18 0.39
CA ALA A 357 24.73 -5.22 1.28
C ALA A 357 25.73 -4.54 2.22
N ARG A 358 26.66 -5.28 2.82
CA ARG A 358 27.73 -4.73 3.68
C ARG A 358 28.67 -3.82 2.90
N GLY A 359 29.10 -4.22 1.71
CA GLY A 359 29.95 -3.39 0.85
C GLY A 359 29.31 -2.04 0.52
N GLU A 360 27.99 -1.99 0.28
CA GLU A 360 27.29 -0.71 0.06
C GLU A 360 27.17 0.14 1.34
N LEU A 361 27.14 -0.48 2.52
CA LEU A 361 27.12 0.22 3.80
C LEU A 361 28.48 0.85 4.16
N GLU A 362 29.59 0.22 3.76
CA GLU A 362 30.95 0.72 3.95
C GLU A 362 31.21 2.01 3.15
N ARG A 363 30.48 2.24 2.06
CA ARG A 363 30.58 3.47 1.26
C ARG A 363 30.08 4.70 2.03
N SER A 364 30.79 5.80 1.88
CA SER A 364 30.38 7.08 2.46
C SER A 364 29.02 7.55 1.91
N LYS A 365 28.33 8.37 2.69
CA LYS A 365 27.05 8.97 2.27
C LYS A 365 27.21 9.79 0.98
N GLN A 366 28.37 10.42 0.78
CA GLN A 366 28.67 11.20 -0.42
C GLN A 366 28.84 10.30 -1.65
N GLU A 367 29.57 9.19 -1.54
CA GLU A 367 29.74 8.22 -2.63
C GLU A 367 28.41 7.59 -3.05
N ARG A 368 27.58 7.20 -2.06
CA ARG A 368 26.24 6.67 -2.33
C ARG A 368 25.31 7.69 -2.98
N LYS A 369 25.43 8.96 -2.63
CA LYS A 369 24.68 10.03 -3.31
C LYS A 369 25.18 10.27 -4.73
N LYS A 370 26.50 10.20 -4.94
CA LYS A 370 27.11 10.40 -6.26
C LYS A 370 26.70 9.31 -7.24
N SER A 371 26.71 8.02 -6.83
CA SER A 371 26.24 6.92 -7.68
C SER A 371 24.77 7.09 -8.08
N ARG A 372 23.89 7.44 -7.13
CA ARG A 372 22.47 7.69 -7.43
C ARG A 372 22.25 8.82 -8.43
N ARG A 373 23.06 9.89 -8.35
CA ARG A 373 22.98 11.00 -9.31
C ARG A 373 23.46 10.59 -10.70
N ALA A 374 24.51 9.77 -10.78
CA ALA A 374 24.99 9.26 -12.07
C ALA A 374 23.91 8.40 -12.76
N SER A 375 23.25 7.50 -12.02
CA SER A 375 22.14 6.69 -12.54
C SER A 375 20.90 7.51 -12.91
N ALA A 376 20.73 8.72 -12.38
CA ALA A 376 19.65 9.63 -12.75
C ALA A 376 19.88 10.34 -14.09
N GLN A 377 21.13 10.42 -14.52
CA GLN A 377 21.58 11.17 -15.71
C GLN A 377 21.86 10.26 -16.91
N ALA A 378 21.93 8.95 -16.69
CA ALA A 378 22.03 7.90 -17.69
C ALA A 378 20.64 7.35 -18.00
#